data_AF-A0AAU6D0N1-F1
#
_entry.id   AF-A0AAU6D0N1-F1
#
_cell.length_a   1.000
_cell.length_b   1.000
_cell.length_c   1.000
_cell.angle_alpha   90.00
_cell.angle_beta   90.00
_cell.angle_gamma   90.00
#
_symmetry.space_group_name_H-M   'P 1'
#
loop_
_entity.id
_entity.type
_entity.pdbx_description
1 polymer ?
#
loop_
_entity_poly.entity_id
_entity_poly.type
_entity_poly.pdbx_seq_one_letter_code
_entity_poly.pdbx_strand_id
1 'polypeptide(L)'
;MVDTLGLLLGVMVTAADVGDRTAAKVLLQRVAEEHHRLEVVWADGGYTGPLVEHCLTTLALVLAIVKCSDDRKGFVVLPKRWIVERTYAWLMRTRRLARTTNAVPAAPRRWSTGR
;
A
#
# COMPACT_ATOMS: atom_id res chain seq x y z
N MET A 1 4.79 -4.29 2.37
CA MET A 1 5.76 -3.48 3.14
C MET A 1 7.15 -3.68 2.57
N VAL A 2 7.93 -2.60 2.46
CA VAL A 2 9.31 -2.63 1.98
C VAL A 2 10.22 -1.91 2.95
N ASP A 3 11.51 -2.23 2.92
CA ASP A 3 12.55 -1.49 3.64
C ASP A 3 12.93 -0.18 2.93
N THR A 4 13.95 0.50 3.45
CA THR A 4 14.45 1.77 2.87
C THR A 4 15.16 1.61 1.51
N LEU A 5 15.62 0.41 1.17
CA LEU A 5 16.23 0.09 -0.12
C LEU A 5 15.17 -0.34 -1.16
N GLY A 6 13.96 -0.67 -0.70
CA GLY A 6 12.86 -1.17 -1.53
C GLY A 6 12.76 -2.70 -1.56
N LEU A 7 13.42 -3.41 -0.65
CA LEU A 7 13.31 -4.86 -0.49
C LEU A 7 12.00 -5.21 0.22
N LEU A 8 11.32 -6.26 -0.23
CA LEU A 8 10.06 -6.71 0.37
C LEU A 8 10.32 -7.31 1.74
N LEU A 9 9.67 -6.74 2.76
CA LEU A 9 9.66 -7.29 4.13
C LEU A 9 8.41 -8.12 4.41
N GLY A 10 7.32 -7.87 3.67
CA GLY A 10 6.09 -8.62 3.83
C GLY A 10 5.02 -8.19 2.84
N VAL A 11 4.23 -9.16 2.38
CA VAL A 11 3.11 -8.94 1.46
C VAL A 11 1.90 -9.70 2.00
N MET A 12 0.74 -9.05 1.97
CA MET A 12 -0.52 -9.69 2.32
C MET A 12 -1.58 -9.33 1.28
N VAL A 13 -2.32 -10.34 0.84
CA VAL A 13 -3.48 -10.19 -0.05
C VAL A 13 -4.71 -10.46 0.80
N THR A 14 -5.66 -9.53 0.80
CA THR A 14 -6.92 -9.64 1.54
C THR A 14 -8.10 -9.61 0.61
N ALA A 15 -9.24 -10.11 1.09
CA ALA A 15 -10.51 -9.87 0.42
C ALA A 15 -10.84 -8.37 0.40
N ALA A 16 -11.65 -7.95 -0.57
CA ALA A 16 -11.91 -6.54 -0.85
C ALA A 16 -12.75 -5.83 0.23
N ASP A 17 -13.44 -6.60 1.08
CA ASP A 17 -14.23 -6.12 2.22
C ASP A 17 -13.37 -5.90 3.49
N VAL A 18 -12.12 -6.35 3.50
CA VAL A 18 -11.20 -6.15 4.62
C VAL A 18 -10.59 -4.76 4.55
N GLY A 19 -10.87 -3.93 5.56
CA GLY A 19 -10.28 -2.60 5.67
C GLY A 19 -8.75 -2.63 5.84
N ASP A 20 -8.06 -1.69 5.20
CA ASP A 20 -6.60 -1.60 5.19
C ASP A 20 -5.96 -1.55 6.58
N ARG A 21 -6.60 -0.90 7.55
CA ARG A 21 -6.11 -0.83 8.94
C ARG A 21 -6.13 -2.19 9.63
N THR A 22 -7.17 -2.98 9.40
CA THR A 22 -7.29 -4.35 9.93
C THR A 22 -6.24 -5.24 9.27
N ALA A 23 -6.08 -5.13 7.95
CA ALA A 23 -5.05 -5.85 7.22
C ALA A 23 -3.64 -5.47 7.70
N ALA A 24 -3.35 -4.18 7.83
CA ALA A 24 -2.04 -3.68 8.27
C ALA A 24 -1.67 -4.18 9.66
N LYS A 25 -2.64 -4.26 10.59
CA LYS A 25 -2.40 -4.83 11.93
C LYS A 25 -1.80 -6.23 11.86
N VAL A 26 -2.41 -7.11 11.05
CA VAL A 26 -1.95 -8.50 10.88
C VAL A 26 -0.59 -8.55 10.19
N LEU A 27 -0.39 -7.74 9.15
CA LEU A 27 0.89 -7.70 8.43
C LEU A 27 2.03 -7.19 9.33
N LEU A 28 1.80 -6.11 10.07
CA LEU A 28 2.81 -5.50 10.94
C LEU A 28 3.22 -6.44 12.08
N GLN A 29 2.27 -7.20 12.63
CA GLN A 29 2.60 -8.21 13.63
C GLN A 29 3.58 -9.26 13.07
N ARG A 30 3.29 -9.85 11.90
CA ARG A 30 4.17 -10.85 11.27
C ARG A 30 5.56 -10.28 10.96
N VAL A 31 5.61 -9.08 10.40
CA VAL A 31 6.86 -8.41 10.05
C VAL A 31 7.67 -8.08 11.32
N ALA A 32 7.03 -7.68 12.41
CA ALA A 32 7.71 -7.41 13.69
C ALA A 32 8.30 -8.69 14.30
N GLU A 33 7.59 -9.82 14.20
CA GLU A 33 8.05 -11.12 14.67
C GLU A 33 9.26 -11.62 13.87
N GLU A 34 9.27 -11.40 12.55
CA GLU A 34 10.37 -11.82 11.66
C GLU A 34 11.59 -10.87 11.70
N HIS A 35 11.36 -9.58 11.95
CA HIS A 35 12.39 -8.53 11.88
C HIS A 35 12.54 -7.77 13.19
N HIS A 36 13.24 -8.38 14.15
CA HIS A 36 13.49 -7.82 15.49
C HIS A 36 14.23 -6.46 15.55
N ARG A 37 14.83 -6.00 14.45
CA ARG A 37 15.51 -4.69 14.36
C ARG A 37 14.62 -3.59 13.79
N LEU A 38 13.39 -3.92 13.42
CA LEU A 38 12.44 -2.95 12.90
C LEU A 38 11.92 -2.11 14.06
N GLU A 39 12.12 -0.80 14.00
CA GLU A 39 11.65 0.13 15.05
C GLU A 39 10.65 1.17 14.49
N VAL A 40 10.82 1.58 13.23
CA VAL A 40 10.06 2.66 12.62
C VAL A 40 9.44 2.21 11.31
N VAL A 41 8.15 2.47 11.16
CA VAL A 41 7.39 2.21 9.94
C VAL A 41 6.74 3.50 9.47
N TRP A 42 6.92 3.85 8.20
CA TRP A 42 6.22 4.98 7.59
C TRP A 42 4.93 4.51 6.92
N ALA A 43 3.83 5.21 7.19
CA ALA A 43 2.54 4.95 6.56
C ALA A 43 1.84 6.26 6.17
N ASP A 44 0.88 6.20 5.26
CA ASP A 44 0.08 7.37 4.88
C ASP A 44 -1.03 7.68 5.90
N GLY A 45 -1.77 8.76 5.66
CA GLY A 45 -2.86 9.23 6.53
C GLY A 45 -4.02 8.22 6.72
N GLY A 46 -4.16 7.22 5.86
CA GLY A 46 -5.20 6.18 5.96
C GLY A 46 -4.97 5.19 7.10
N TYR A 47 -3.74 5.09 7.60
CA TYR A 47 -3.32 4.17 8.67
C TYR A 47 -3.34 4.80 10.07
N THR A 48 -4.02 5.93 10.24
CA THR A 48 -4.17 6.64 11.51
C THR A 48 -5.11 5.91 12.48
N GLY A 49 -5.22 6.43 13.72
CA GLY A 49 -6.14 5.95 14.74
C GLY A 49 -5.56 4.81 15.60
N PRO A 50 -6.40 3.86 16.08
CA PRO A 50 -5.99 2.84 17.06
C PRO A 50 -4.83 1.95 16.62
N LEU A 51 -4.57 1.88 15.30
CA LEU A 51 -3.44 1.13 14.76
C LEU A 51 -2.09 1.71 15.23
N VAL A 52 -1.96 3.03 15.31
CA VAL A 52 -0.73 3.71 15.75
C VAL A 52 -0.40 3.35 17.20
N GLU A 53 -1.42 3.42 18.07
CA GLU A 53 -1.29 3.06 19.48
C GLU A 53 -0.96 1.57 19.65
N HIS A 54 -1.63 0.70 18.90
CA HIS A 54 -1.34 -0.74 18.93
C HIS A 54 0.10 -1.05 18.52
N CYS A 55 0.63 -0.38 17.48
CA CYS A 55 2.02 -0.57 17.05
C CYS A 55 3.00 -0.22 18.17
N LEU A 56 2.81 0.92 18.84
CA LEU A 56 3.69 1.34 19.92
C LEU A 56 3.59 0.40 21.13
N THR A 57 2.37 0.11 21.58
CA THR A 57 2.14 -0.59 22.85
C THR A 57 2.37 -2.09 22.77
N THR A 58 2.05 -2.71 21.63
CA THR A 58 2.07 -4.17 21.48
C THR A 58 3.27 -4.66 20.68
N LEU A 59 3.70 -3.90 19.67
CA LEU A 59 4.78 -4.31 18.76
C LEU A 59 6.10 -3.57 19.00
N ALA A 60 6.14 -2.62 19.93
CA ALA A 60 7.27 -1.70 20.12
C ALA A 60 7.70 -0.97 18.83
N LEU A 61 6.74 -0.72 17.93
CA LEU A 61 6.94 -0.07 16.63
C LEU A 61 6.38 1.35 16.61
N VAL A 62 7.17 2.30 16.11
CA VAL A 62 6.71 3.66 15.82
C VAL A 62 6.11 3.70 14.43
N LEU A 63 4.79 3.84 14.34
CA LEU A 63 4.08 4.07 13.08
C LEU A 63 4.05 5.57 12.77
N ALA A 64 5.03 6.03 11.99
CA ALA A 64 5.17 7.42 11.56
C ALA A 64 4.23 7.73 10.37
N ILE A 65 3.19 8.50 10.65
CA ILE A 65 2.21 8.91 9.63
C ILE A 65 2.74 10.09 8.81
N VAL A 66 2.84 9.89 7.50
CA VAL A 66 3.26 10.89 6.53
C VAL A 66 2.04 11.39 5.75
N LYS A 67 1.51 12.55 6.13
CA LYS A 67 0.39 13.22 5.46
C LYS A 67 0.89 14.41 4.62
N CYS A 68 0.29 14.65 3.46
CA CYS A 68 0.44 15.92 2.76
C CYS A 68 -0.26 17.01 3.58
N SER A 69 0.38 18.17 3.79
CA SER A 69 -0.31 19.28 4.45
C SER A 69 -1.42 19.80 3.55
N ASP A 70 -2.62 19.98 4.10
CA ASP A 70 -3.78 20.43 3.34
C ASP A 70 -3.62 21.88 2.82
N ASP A 71 -2.69 22.66 3.41
CA ASP A 71 -2.46 24.08 3.11
C ASP A 71 -1.52 24.37 1.93
N ARG A 72 -0.92 23.35 1.30
CA ARG A 72 0.07 23.55 0.23
C ARG A 72 -0.54 23.30 -1.15
N LYS A 73 -0.52 24.32 -2.00
CA LYS A 73 -0.95 24.21 -3.41
C LYS A 73 0.15 23.54 -4.25
N GLY A 74 -0.23 22.48 -4.97
CA GLY A 74 0.65 21.81 -5.94
C GLY A 74 1.14 20.43 -5.48
N PHE A 75 1.96 19.80 -6.33
CA PHE A 75 2.53 18.48 -6.04
C PHE A 75 3.71 18.61 -5.07
N VAL A 76 3.56 18.03 -3.88
CA VAL A 76 4.62 17.98 -2.87
C VAL A 76 5.16 16.55 -2.80
N VAL A 77 6.46 16.40 -3.02
CA VAL A 77 7.14 15.12 -2.84
C VAL A 77 7.20 14.83 -1.34
N LEU A 78 6.46 13.82 -0.90
CA LEU A 78 6.55 13.33 0.48
C LEU A 78 7.77 12.41 0.62
N PRO A 79 8.54 12.55 1.72
CA PRO A 79 9.71 11.73 1.95
C PRO A 79 9.33 10.24 1.98
N LYS A 80 10.16 9.41 1.35
CA LYS A 80 10.10 7.93 1.37
C LYS A 80 8.88 7.26 0.70
N ARG A 81 7.84 7.99 0.27
CA ARG A 81 6.69 7.41 -0.47
C ARG A 81 7.08 6.71 -1.78
N TRP A 82 8.01 7.31 -2.52
CA TRP A 82 8.44 6.84 -3.83
C TRP A 82 9.11 5.46 -3.80
N ILE A 83 9.57 4.98 -2.63
CA ILE A 83 10.29 3.71 -2.51
C ILE A 83 9.36 2.54 -2.84
N VAL A 84 8.15 2.54 -2.27
CA VAL A 84 7.14 1.50 -2.53
C VAL A 84 6.75 1.49 -4.01
N GLU A 85 6.48 2.67 -4.56
CA GLU A 85 6.08 2.85 -5.96
C GLU A 85 7.18 2.38 -6.92
N ARG A 86 8.45 2.69 -6.63
CA ARG A 86 9.60 2.21 -7.39
C ARG A 86 9.70 0.69 -7.37
N THR A 87 9.61 0.07 -6.19
CA THR A 87 9.64 -1.39 -6.07
C THR A 87 8.51 -2.02 -6.87
N TYR A 88 7.30 -1.46 -6.78
CA TYR A 88 6.16 -1.93 -7.55
C TYR A 88 6.39 -1.76 -9.07
N ALA A 89 6.92 -0.62 -9.52
CA ALA A 89 7.24 -0.39 -10.92
C ALA A 89 8.27 -1.41 -11.46
N TRP A 90 9.28 -1.78 -10.67
CA TRP A 90 10.24 -2.82 -11.05
C TRP A 90 9.60 -4.20 -11.16
N LEU A 91 8.73 -4.56 -10.21
CA LEU A 91 7.98 -5.81 -10.26
C LEU A 91 7.11 -5.86 -11.53
N MET A 92 6.36 -4.79 -11.80
CA MET A 92 5.47 -4.69 -12.96
C MET A 92 6.20 -4.67 -14.30
N ARG A 93 7.47 -4.26 -14.34
CA ARG A 93 8.31 -4.34 -15.55
C ARG A 93 8.65 -5.77 -15.95
N THR A 94 8.51 -6.73 -15.04
CA THR A 94 8.68 -8.15 -15.35
C THR A 94 7.38 -8.69 -15.94
N ARG A 95 7.42 -9.21 -17.17
CA ARG A 95 6.23 -9.68 -17.94
C ARG A 95 5.26 -10.58 -17.16
N ARG A 96 5.76 -11.37 -16.20
CA ARG A 96 4.94 -12.30 -15.40
C ARG A 96 4.09 -11.62 -14.34
N LEU A 97 4.47 -10.43 -13.88
CA LEU A 97 3.78 -9.69 -12.82
C LEU A 97 2.97 -8.50 -13.37
N ALA A 98 3.11 -8.19 -14.66
CA ALA A 98 2.35 -7.13 -15.29
C ALA A 98 0.84 -7.44 -15.26
N ARG A 99 0.02 -6.54 -14.70
CA ARG A 99 -1.44 -6.55 -14.93
C ARG A 99 -1.68 -6.28 -16.40
N THR A 100 -2.11 -7.28 -17.16
CA THR A 100 -2.68 -7.08 -18.48
C THR A 100 -4.10 -6.52 -18.32
N THR A 101 -4.25 -5.20 -18.21
CA THR A 101 -5.55 -4.52 -18.43
C THR A 101 -5.84 -4.43 -19.93
N ASN A 102 -5.90 -5.58 -20.60
CA ASN A 102 -6.40 -5.69 -21.98
C ASN A 102 -7.64 -6.57 -21.98
N ALA A 103 -8.63 -6.23 -21.16
CA ALA A 103 -9.99 -6.66 -21.41
C ALA A 103 -10.75 -5.40 -21.83
N VAL A 104 -10.78 -5.15 -23.14
CA VAL A 104 -11.83 -4.30 -23.71
C VAL A 104 -13.14 -4.97 -23.30
N PRO A 105 -14.03 -4.35 -22.52
CA PRO A 105 -15.36 -4.90 -22.34
C PRO A 105 -15.95 -4.99 -23.75
N ALA A 106 -16.34 -6.19 -24.16
CA ALA A 106 -16.98 -6.40 -25.46
C ALA A 106 -18.03 -5.29 -25.64
N ALA A 107 -17.85 -4.47 -26.67
CA ALA A 107 -18.70 -3.32 -26.90
C ALA A 107 -20.17 -3.78 -26.85
N PRO A 108 -21.07 -3.07 -26.15
CA PRO A 108 -22.47 -3.45 -26.13
C PRO A 108 -22.97 -3.49 -27.57
N ARG A 109 -23.50 -4.65 -27.98
CA ARG A 109 -24.14 -4.85 -29.28
C ARG A 109 -25.09 -3.69 -29.52
N ARG A 110 -24.76 -2.88 -30.54
CA ARG A 110 -25.60 -1.79 -31.01
C ARG A 110 -26.92 -2.38 -31.48
N TRP A 111 -28.00 -2.13 -30.76
CA TRP A 111 -29.35 -2.42 -31.23
C TRP A 111 -29.64 -1.51 -32.42
N SER A 112 -29.68 -2.07 -33.63
CA SER A 112 -30.26 -1.39 -34.78
C SER A 112 -31.77 -1.60 -34.74
N THR A 113 -32.52 -0.60 -34.29
CA THR A 113 -33.95 -0.48 -34.59
C THR A 113 -34.11 -0.20 -36.09
N GLY A 114 -34.59 -1.21 -36.82
CA GLY A 114 -35.12 -1.06 -38.17
C GLY A 114 -36.54 -0.53 -38.11
N ARG A 115 -36.82 0.43 -39.00
CA ARG A 115 -38.13 1.03 -39.29
C ARG A 115 -39.17 0.00 -39.71
#